data_AF-A0A952EQV1-F1
#
_entry.id   AF-A0A952EQV1-F1
#
_cell.length_a   1.000
_cell.length_b   1.000
_cell.length_c   1.000
_cell.angle_alpha   90.00
_cell.angle_beta   90.00
_cell.angle_gamma   90.00
#
_symmetry.space_group_name_H-M   'P 1'
#
loop_
_entity.id
_entity.type
_entity.pdbx_description
1 polymer ?
#
loop_
_entity_poly.entity_id
_entity_poly.type
_entity_poly.pdbx_seq_one_letter_code
_entity_poly.pdbx_strand_id
1 'polypeptide(L)'
;LTIVSILTLFLVWFLLQKTVFGRHLYAIGGNTEAAHLAGIDVSRTRLIAFMLSGFGAALAGLMYMSRVASANPTQGAGLMLDAIAAVFIGMTMNAQGEPKVLNTIIGVLFLGILSNGLTQLNVDSYVRDILVGALIIIAVSASRLEKLSR
;
A
#
# COMPACT_ATOMS: atom_id res chain seq x y z
N LEU A 1 -13.15 14.46 3.08
CA LEU A 1 -12.46 13.14 3.00
C LEU A 1 -11.83 12.93 1.63
N THR A 2 -12.61 12.90 0.54
CA THR A 2 -12.10 12.69 -0.83
C THR A 2 -11.00 13.69 -1.26
N ILE A 3 -11.16 14.98 -0.99
CA ILE A 3 -10.15 16.00 -1.30
C ILE A 3 -8.82 15.73 -0.59
N VAL A 4 -8.89 15.37 0.70
CA VAL A 4 -7.71 15.03 1.51
C VAL A 4 -7.02 13.79 0.94
N SER A 5 -7.77 12.73 0.60
CA SER A 5 -7.22 11.54 -0.05
C SER A 5 -6.49 11.85 -1.35
N ILE A 6 -7.09 12.67 -2.22
CA ILE A 6 -6.51 13.04 -3.51
C ILE A 6 -5.22 13.85 -3.30
N LEU A 7 -5.24 14.81 -2.36
CA LEU A 7 -4.08 15.62 -2.04
C LEU A 7 -2.94 14.78 -1.46
N THR A 8 -3.23 13.84 -0.56
CA THR A 8 -2.24 12.90 -0.04
C THR A 8 -1.67 12.00 -1.14
N LEU A 9 -2.50 11.47 -2.02
CA LEU A 9 -2.06 10.66 -3.17
C LEU A 9 -1.14 11.46 -4.10
N PHE A 10 -1.50 12.70 -4.42
CA PHE A 10 -0.68 13.58 -5.24
C PHE A 10 0.67 13.88 -4.59
N LEU A 11 0.68 14.15 -3.28
CA LEU A 11 1.88 14.45 -2.53
C LEU A 11 2.82 13.24 -2.47
N VAL A 12 2.28 12.04 -2.21
CA VAL A 12 3.05 10.78 -2.24
C VAL A 12 3.58 10.48 -3.64
N TRP A 13 2.76 10.66 -4.67
CA TRP A 13 3.17 10.49 -6.07
C TRP A 13 4.32 11.43 -6.44
N PHE A 14 4.21 12.71 -6.09
CA PHE A 14 5.25 13.70 -6.33
C PHE A 14 6.54 13.34 -5.59
N LEU A 15 6.42 12.94 -4.31
CA LEU A 15 7.54 12.52 -3.49
C LEU A 15 8.26 11.31 -4.10
N LEU A 16 7.53 10.28 -4.55
CA LEU A 16 8.14 9.08 -5.11
C LEU A 16 8.71 9.28 -6.52
N GLN A 17 8.02 10.00 -7.41
CA GLN A 17 8.43 10.09 -8.82
C GLN A 17 9.34 11.27 -9.14
N LYS A 18 9.22 12.39 -8.42
CA LYS A 18 9.92 13.64 -8.77
C LYS A 18 11.09 13.96 -7.84
N THR A 19 11.15 13.39 -6.65
CA THR A 19 12.22 13.70 -5.69
C THR A 19 13.38 12.70 -5.70
N VAL A 20 14.54 13.14 -5.22
CA VAL A 20 15.72 12.28 -5.01
C VAL A 20 15.43 11.20 -3.95
N PHE A 21 14.64 11.55 -2.93
CA PHE A 21 14.23 10.62 -1.87
C PHE A 21 13.52 9.39 -2.43
N GLY A 22 12.59 9.58 -3.37
CA GLY A 22 11.92 8.47 -4.05
C GLY A 22 12.91 7.53 -4.73
N ARG A 23 13.85 8.07 -5.51
CA ARG A 23 14.89 7.27 -6.19
C ARG A 23 15.76 6.48 -5.22
N HIS A 24 16.16 7.09 -4.11
CA HIS A 24 16.89 6.40 -3.05
C HIS A 24 16.07 5.25 -2.43
N LEU A 25 14.77 5.47 -2.22
CA LEU A 25 13.88 4.46 -1.66
C LEU A 25 13.73 3.24 -2.59
N TYR A 26 13.57 3.46 -3.90
CA TYR A 26 13.55 2.37 -4.88
C TYR A 26 14.89 1.62 -4.95
N ALA A 27 16.02 2.34 -4.92
CA ALA A 27 17.35 1.72 -4.94
C ALA A 27 17.58 0.83 -3.70
N ILE A 28 17.20 1.31 -2.51
CA ILE A 28 17.28 0.53 -1.25
C ILE A 28 16.41 -0.73 -1.32
N GLY A 29 15.22 -0.64 -1.90
CA GLY A 29 14.28 -1.76 -2.05
C GLY A 29 14.77 -2.85 -3.02
N GLY A 30 15.60 -2.50 -4.01
CA GLY A 30 16.21 -3.45 -4.93
C GLY A 30 17.42 -4.17 -4.33
N ASN A 31 18.39 -3.40 -3.82
CA ASN A 31 19.56 -3.95 -3.14
C ASN A 31 20.13 -2.95 -2.12
N THR A 32 19.97 -3.27 -0.84
CA THR A 32 20.39 -2.41 0.27
C THR A 32 21.91 -2.24 0.36
N GLU A 33 22.70 -3.29 0.09
CA GLU A 33 24.16 -3.22 0.13
C GLU A 33 24.70 -2.35 -1.01
N ALA A 34 24.16 -2.52 -2.21
CA ALA A 34 24.53 -1.69 -3.36
C ALA A 34 24.18 -0.21 -3.15
N ALA A 35 23.02 0.07 -2.53
CA ALA A 35 22.63 1.43 -2.19
C ALA A 35 23.59 2.07 -1.17
N HIS A 36 24.04 1.30 -0.17
CA HIS A 36 25.01 1.78 0.81
C HIS A 36 26.38 2.09 0.18
N LEU A 37 26.87 1.20 -0.69
CA LEU A 37 28.11 1.40 -1.44
C LEU A 37 28.04 2.61 -2.40
N ALA A 38 26.84 2.92 -2.90
CA ALA A 38 26.59 4.12 -3.72
C ALA A 38 26.50 5.43 -2.90
N GLY A 39 26.79 5.40 -1.60
CA GLY A 39 26.79 6.57 -0.72
C GLY A 39 25.41 7.00 -0.22
N ILE A 40 24.38 6.14 -0.35
CA ILE A 40 23.04 6.41 0.17
C ILE A 40 23.01 6.05 1.67
N ASP A 41 22.59 6.98 2.51
CA ASP A 41 22.36 6.72 3.93
C ASP A 41 21.05 5.94 4.13
N VAL A 42 21.16 4.61 4.01
CA VAL A 42 20.05 3.66 4.14
C VAL A 42 19.27 3.88 5.44
N SER A 43 19.97 4.10 6.55
CA SER A 43 19.38 4.26 7.87
C SER A 43 18.49 5.50 7.93
N ARG A 44 18.99 6.65 7.45
CA ARG A 44 18.19 7.89 7.41
C ARG A 44 17.01 7.78 6.45
N THR A 45 17.22 7.26 5.24
CA THR A 45 16.13 7.11 4.26
C THR A 45 15.04 6.19 4.78
N ARG A 46 15.39 5.09 5.44
CA ARG A 46 14.44 4.15 6.05
C ARG A 46 13.67 4.77 7.21
N LEU A 47 14.36 5.53 8.07
CA LEU A 47 13.71 6.25 9.17
C LEU A 47 12.65 7.23 8.64
N ILE A 48 12.99 8.04 7.64
CA ILE A 48 12.07 8.99 7.02
C ILE A 48 10.88 8.25 6.37
N ALA A 49 11.12 7.11 5.71
CA ALA A 49 10.06 6.31 5.11
C ALA A 49 9.05 5.80 6.16
N PHE A 50 9.54 5.31 7.31
CA PHE A 50 8.67 4.91 8.42
C PHE A 50 7.91 6.08 9.04
N MET A 51 8.55 7.25 9.18
CA MET A 51 7.87 8.46 9.65
C MET A 51 6.76 8.91 8.70
N LEU A 52 6.99 8.89 7.40
CA LEU A 52 5.98 9.20 6.38
C LEU A 52 4.82 8.20 6.39
N SER A 53 5.11 6.92 6.56
CA SER A 53 4.08 5.88 6.70
C SER A 53 3.23 6.08 7.97
N GLY A 54 3.86 6.38 9.11
CA GLY A 54 3.16 6.70 10.34
C GLY A 54 2.28 7.95 10.24
N PHE A 55 2.79 9.01 9.58
CA PHE A 55 2.00 10.21 9.29
C PHE A 55 0.79 9.92 8.39
N GLY A 56 0.98 9.09 7.35
CA GLY A 56 -0.11 8.64 6.49
C GLY A 56 -1.16 7.81 7.24
N ALA A 57 -0.73 6.92 8.15
CA ALA A 57 -1.63 6.13 8.98
C ALA A 57 -2.42 7.01 9.97
N ALA A 58 -1.78 8.03 10.56
CA ALA A 58 -2.45 8.99 11.44
C ALA A 58 -3.52 9.79 10.67
N LEU A 59 -3.21 10.29 9.48
CA LEU A 59 -4.18 10.96 8.61
C LEU A 59 -5.35 10.04 8.23
N ALA A 60 -5.06 8.79 7.84
CA ALA A 60 -6.08 7.81 7.51
C ALA A 60 -7.00 7.50 8.72
N GLY A 61 -6.43 7.39 9.93
CA GLY A 61 -7.18 7.20 11.17
C GLY A 61 -8.12 8.37 11.48
N LEU A 62 -7.63 9.62 11.37
CA LEU A 62 -8.44 10.82 11.56
C LEU A 62 -9.60 10.88 10.56
N MET A 63 -9.33 10.53 9.31
CA MET A 63 -10.32 10.46 8.25
C MET A 63 -11.39 9.38 8.51
N TYR A 64 -10.97 8.21 8.98
CA TYR A 64 -11.87 7.11 9.31
C TYR A 64 -12.76 7.46 10.51
N MET A 65 -12.20 8.03 11.58
CA MET A 65 -12.94 8.50 12.74
C MET A 65 -13.99 9.56 12.35
N SER A 66 -13.62 10.48 11.46
CA SER A 66 -14.54 11.50 10.95
C SER A 66 -15.70 10.92 10.12
N ARG A 67 -15.50 9.75 9.49
CA ARG A 67 -16.53 9.06 8.70
C ARG A 67 -17.51 8.29 9.59
N VAL A 68 -17.01 7.57 10.58
CA VAL A 68 -17.80 6.66 11.42
C VAL A 68 -18.43 7.41 12.60
N ALA A 69 -17.96 8.63 12.90
CA ALA A 69 -18.36 9.43 14.07
C ALA A 69 -18.24 8.67 15.40
N SER A 70 -17.39 7.64 15.44
CA SER A 70 -17.15 6.77 16.59
C SER A 70 -15.67 6.42 16.67
N ALA A 71 -15.14 6.43 17.89
CA ALA A 71 -13.74 6.14 18.19
C ALA A 71 -13.59 4.73 18.77
N ASN A 72 -13.93 3.71 17.97
CA ASN A 72 -13.73 2.32 18.38
C ASN A 72 -12.35 1.83 17.89
N PRO A 73 -11.42 1.45 18.80
CA PRO A 73 -10.07 1.02 18.43
C PRO A 73 -10.03 -0.30 17.64
N THR A 74 -11.05 -1.16 17.76
CA THR A 74 -11.05 -2.47 17.07
C THR A 74 -11.35 -2.36 15.58
N GLN A 75 -11.99 -1.27 15.14
CA GLN A 75 -12.34 -1.03 13.73
C GLN A 75 -11.10 -0.86 12.83
N GLY A 76 -9.93 -0.56 13.40
CA GLY A 76 -8.69 -0.36 12.65
C GLY A 76 -7.96 -1.65 12.26
N ALA A 77 -8.28 -2.80 12.87
CA ALA A 77 -7.48 -4.02 12.74
C ALA A 77 -7.39 -4.56 11.30
N GLY A 78 -8.50 -4.54 10.54
CA GLY A 78 -8.54 -5.02 9.15
C GLY A 78 -7.91 -4.07 8.12
N LEU A 79 -7.80 -2.77 8.45
CA LEU A 79 -7.34 -1.76 7.50
C LEU A 79 -5.86 -1.95 7.10
N MET A 80 -5.05 -2.53 7.99
CA MET A 80 -3.66 -2.85 7.68
C MET A 80 -3.56 -3.95 6.60
N LEU A 81 -4.39 -4.99 6.72
CA LEU A 81 -4.43 -6.08 5.75
C LEU A 81 -4.93 -5.57 4.39
N ASP A 82 -6.00 -4.79 4.38
CA ASP A 82 -6.53 -4.16 3.16
C ASP A 82 -5.49 -3.26 2.48
N ALA A 83 -4.73 -2.47 3.26
CA ALA A 83 -3.70 -1.59 2.73
C ALA A 83 -2.56 -2.37 2.07
N ILE A 84 -2.09 -3.45 2.72
CA ILE A 84 -1.06 -4.33 2.16
C ILE A 84 -1.58 -5.01 0.89
N ALA A 85 -2.79 -5.57 0.94
CA ALA A 85 -3.42 -6.22 -0.21
C ALA A 85 -3.54 -5.28 -1.42
N ALA A 86 -3.98 -4.04 -1.21
CA ALA A 86 -4.13 -3.06 -2.29
C ALA A 86 -2.80 -2.80 -3.00
N VAL A 87 -1.71 -2.64 -2.23
CA VAL A 87 -0.38 -2.37 -2.77
C VAL A 87 0.13 -3.58 -3.53
N PHE A 88 0.00 -4.79 -3.00
CA PHE A 88 0.45 -6.02 -3.65
C PHE A 88 -0.30 -6.33 -4.94
N ILE A 89 -1.62 -6.18 -4.94
CA ILE A 89 -2.45 -6.33 -6.14
C ILE A 89 -2.06 -5.28 -7.20
N GLY A 90 -1.78 -4.05 -6.78
CA GLY A 90 -1.26 -3.02 -7.70
C GLY A 90 0.11 -3.39 -8.29
N MET A 91 1.02 -3.94 -7.49
CA MET A 91 2.37 -4.32 -7.94
C MET A 91 2.35 -5.38 -9.04
N THR A 92 1.46 -6.38 -8.96
CA THR A 92 1.36 -7.44 -9.97
C THR A 92 0.97 -6.94 -11.36
N MET A 93 0.42 -5.74 -11.48
CA MET A 93 0.05 -5.15 -12.77
C MET A 93 1.23 -4.52 -13.52
N ASN A 94 2.39 -4.38 -12.88
CA ASN A 94 3.58 -3.80 -13.50
C ASN A 94 4.54 -4.93 -13.94
N ALA A 95 4.89 -4.97 -15.23
CA ALA A 95 5.80 -5.98 -15.80
C ALA A 95 7.23 -5.97 -15.21
N GLN A 96 7.58 -4.96 -14.40
CA GLN A 96 8.87 -4.80 -13.72
C GLN A 96 8.80 -5.19 -12.23
N GLY A 97 7.61 -5.49 -11.69
CA GLY A 97 7.41 -5.77 -10.26
C GLY A 97 7.69 -4.59 -9.32
N GLU A 98 7.91 -3.39 -9.86
CA GLU A 98 8.18 -2.20 -9.06
C GLU A 98 6.88 -1.54 -8.56
N PRO A 99 6.84 -1.09 -7.29
CA PRO A 99 5.67 -0.39 -6.74
C PRO A 99 5.48 0.95 -7.42
N LYS A 100 4.31 1.22 -8.00
CA LYS A 100 3.95 2.53 -8.57
C LYS A 100 2.65 3.01 -7.95
N VAL A 101 2.60 4.29 -7.58
CA VAL A 101 1.41 4.90 -6.94
C VAL A 101 0.16 4.72 -7.80
N LEU A 102 0.28 4.85 -9.13
CA LEU A 102 -0.83 4.67 -10.06
C LEU A 102 -1.44 3.26 -9.97
N ASN A 103 -0.59 2.23 -9.85
CA ASN A 103 -1.07 0.86 -9.78
C ASN A 103 -1.67 0.54 -8.41
N THR A 104 -1.13 1.14 -7.34
CA THR A 104 -1.73 1.04 -6.01
C THR A 104 -3.17 1.59 -6.01
N ILE A 105 -3.44 2.69 -6.73
CA ILE A 105 -4.80 3.23 -6.84
C ILE A 105 -5.75 2.19 -7.46
N ILE A 106 -5.31 1.47 -8.49
CA ILE A 106 -6.11 0.40 -9.10
C ILE A 106 -6.36 -0.73 -8.09
N GLY A 107 -5.35 -1.14 -7.32
CA GLY A 107 -5.51 -2.13 -6.27
C GLY A 107 -6.47 -1.71 -5.16
N VAL A 108 -6.42 -0.44 -4.72
CA VAL A 108 -7.36 0.13 -3.75
C VAL A 108 -8.79 0.14 -4.31
N LEU A 109 -8.98 0.53 -5.58
CA LEU A 109 -10.28 0.52 -6.24
C LEU A 109 -10.84 -0.90 -6.36
N PHE A 110 -10.00 -1.87 -6.72
CA PHE A 110 -10.38 -3.29 -6.81
C PHE A 110 -10.85 -3.82 -5.46
N LEU A 111 -10.08 -3.62 -4.39
CA LEU A 111 -10.49 -4.03 -3.04
C LEU A 111 -11.71 -3.27 -2.55
N GLY A 112 -11.87 -2.00 -2.94
CA GLY A 112 -13.06 -1.23 -2.66
C GLY A 112 -14.31 -1.86 -3.29
N ILE A 113 -14.23 -2.24 -4.56
CA ILE A 113 -15.35 -2.90 -5.26
C ILE A 113 -15.61 -4.28 -4.65
N LEU A 114 -14.56 -5.07 -4.38
CA LEU A 114 -14.67 -6.38 -3.77
C LEU A 114 -15.34 -6.30 -2.39
N SER A 115 -14.87 -5.38 -1.54
CA SER A 115 -15.43 -5.17 -0.21
C SER A 115 -16.88 -4.75 -0.27
N ASN A 116 -17.24 -3.80 -1.15
CA ASN A 116 -18.64 -3.39 -1.29
C ASN A 116 -19.51 -4.52 -1.84
N GLY A 117 -19.00 -5.32 -2.78
CA GLY A 117 -19.71 -6.48 -3.32
C GLY A 117 -19.97 -7.56 -2.27
N LEU A 118 -18.95 -7.93 -1.49
CA LEU A 118 -19.08 -8.91 -0.40
C LEU A 118 -20.05 -8.43 0.69
N THR A 119 -20.00 -7.14 1.04
CA THR A 119 -20.96 -6.55 1.99
C THR A 119 -22.39 -6.59 1.46
N GLN A 120 -22.61 -6.31 0.18
CA GLN A 120 -23.95 -6.40 -0.43
C GLN A 120 -24.49 -7.83 -0.49
N LEU A 121 -23.59 -8.81 -0.61
CA LEU A 121 -23.91 -10.22 -0.52
C LEU A 121 -24.12 -10.71 0.92
N ASN A 122 -24.08 -9.81 1.92
CA ASN A 122 -24.16 -10.13 3.36
C ASN A 122 -23.12 -11.17 3.82
N VAL A 123 -21.93 -11.15 3.22
CA VAL A 123 -20.82 -12.01 3.62
C VAL A 123 -20.23 -11.51 4.93
N ASP A 124 -19.97 -12.42 5.87
CA ASP A 124 -19.34 -12.12 7.15
C ASP A 124 -17.94 -11.50 6.96
N SER A 125 -17.58 -10.56 7.84
CA SER A 125 -16.27 -9.93 7.85
C SER A 125 -15.14 -10.94 8.06
N TYR A 126 -15.38 -12.02 8.80
CA TYR A 126 -14.40 -13.09 8.97
C TYR A 126 -14.07 -13.80 7.64
N VAL A 127 -15.09 -14.08 6.84
CA VAL A 127 -14.91 -14.69 5.51
C VAL A 127 -14.23 -13.71 4.55
N ARG A 128 -14.57 -12.41 4.65
CA ARG A 128 -13.90 -11.35 3.89
C ARG A 128 -12.39 -11.31 4.18
N ASP A 129 -11.97 -11.34 5.44
CA ASP A 129 -10.54 -11.27 5.80
C ASP A 129 -9.77 -12.50 5.29
N ILE A 130 -10.39 -13.69 5.34
CA ILE A 130 -9.82 -14.91 4.74
C ILE A 130 -9.65 -14.75 3.23
N LEU A 131 -10.67 -14.21 2.54
CA LEU A 131 -10.61 -13.99 1.09
C LEU A 131 -9.53 -12.98 0.70
N VAL A 132 -9.42 -11.87 1.44
CA VAL A 132 -8.36 -10.86 1.22
C VAL A 132 -6.99 -11.48 1.46
N GLY A 133 -6.81 -12.25 2.53
CA GLY A 133 -5.57 -12.99 2.81
C GLY A 133 -5.20 -13.97 1.70
N ALA A 134 -6.16 -14.76 1.22
CA ALA A 134 -5.96 -15.67 0.10
C ALA A 134 -5.56 -14.92 -1.19
N LEU A 135 -6.19 -13.77 -1.45
CA LEU A 135 -5.86 -12.89 -2.57
C LEU A 135 -4.41 -12.41 -2.53
N ILE A 136 -3.90 -12.04 -1.34
CA ILE A 136 -2.49 -11.67 -1.17
C ILE A 136 -1.57 -12.84 -1.51
N ILE A 137 -1.86 -14.04 -0.98
CA ILE A 137 -1.05 -15.24 -1.23
C ILE A 137 -0.98 -15.53 -2.73
N ILE A 138 -2.12 -15.46 -3.44
CA ILE A 138 -2.19 -15.64 -4.89
C ILE A 138 -1.41 -14.54 -5.61
N ALA A 139 -1.60 -13.27 -5.25
CA ALA A 139 -0.90 -12.15 -5.89
C ALA A 139 0.62 -12.25 -5.74
N VAL A 140 1.11 -12.59 -4.54
CA VAL A 140 2.54 -12.77 -4.27
C VAL A 140 3.10 -13.97 -5.02
N SER A 141 2.37 -15.09 -5.03
CA SER A 141 2.78 -16.31 -5.74
C SER A 141 2.87 -16.07 -7.25
N ALA A 142 1.88 -15.39 -7.83
CA ALA A 142 1.87 -15.00 -9.23
C ALA A 142 3.05 -14.05 -9.55
N SER A 143 3.30 -13.05 -8.70
CA SER A 143 4.43 -12.13 -8.87
C SER A 143 5.79 -12.85 -8.84
N ARG A 144 5.94 -13.87 -7.98
CA ARG A 144 7.15 -14.68 -7.91
C ARG A 144 7.35 -15.55 -9.15
N LEU A 145 6.29 -16.14 -9.68
CA LEU A 145 6.33 -16.96 -10.89
C LEU A 145 6.72 -16.13 -12.12
N GLU A 146 6.18 -14.92 -12.25
CA GLU A 146 6.54 -14.01 -13.34
C GLU A 146 8.03 -13.64 -13.30
N LYS A 147 8.59 -13.41 -12.10
CA LYS A 147 10.01 -13.09 -11.92
C LYS A 147 10.93 -14.29 -12.20
N LEU A 148 10.44 -15.53 -12.07
CA LEU A 148 11.22 -16.74 -12.38
C LEU A 148 11.20 -17.07 -13.89
N SER A 149 10.22 -16.55 -14.62
CA SER A 149 10.05 -16.76 -16.07
C SER A 149 10.90 -15.81 -16.93
N ARG A 150 11.63 -14.86 -16.33
CA ARG A 150 12.52 -13.90 -17.00
C ARG A 150 13.93 -13.97 -16.41
#